data_AF-A0A090I5U9-F1
#
_entry.id   AF-A0A090I5U9-F1
#
_cell.length_a   1.000
_cell.length_b   1.000
_cell.length_c   1.000
_cell.angle_alpha   90.00
_cell.angle_beta   90.00
_cell.angle_gamma   90.00
#
_symmetry.space_group_name_H-M   'P 1'
#
loop_
_entity.id
_entity.type
_entity.pdbx_description
1 polymer ?
#
loop_
_entity_poly.entity_id
_entity_poly.type
_entity_poly.pdbx_seq_one_letter_code
_entity_poly.pdbx_strand_id
1 'polypeptide(L)'
;MADPVTILNLIFCIIIVALGYWEYHKKESLIALYIAITFGLFGIAHLGIILGVNSSNIFILTIRSIAYLVIIYALYKTAVGHWSNK
;
A
#
# COMPACT_ATOMS: atom_id res chain seq x y z
N MET A 1 -3.81 21.30 -9.58
CA MET A 1 -4.59 21.39 -8.32
C MET A 1 -4.66 19.98 -7.77
N ALA A 2 -4.24 19.74 -6.53
CA ALA A 2 -4.32 18.39 -5.98
C ALA A 2 -5.80 18.01 -5.83
N ASP A 3 -6.24 17.00 -6.58
CA ASP A 3 -7.63 16.55 -6.53
C ASP A 3 -7.99 16.07 -5.11
N PRO A 4 -9.18 16.40 -4.59
CA PRO A 4 -9.65 15.94 -3.29
C PRO A 4 -9.55 14.42 -3.13
N VAL A 5 -9.72 13.69 -4.24
CA VAL A 5 -9.58 12.24 -4.33
C VAL A 5 -8.17 11.76 -3.99
N THR A 6 -7.13 12.45 -4.47
CA THR A 6 -5.72 12.11 -4.20
C THR A 6 -5.38 12.32 -2.73
N ILE A 7 -5.88 13.40 -2.13
CA ILE A 7 -5.69 13.71 -0.71
C ILE A 7 -6.38 12.65 0.16
N LEU A 8 -7.62 12.28 -0.16
CA LEU A 8 -8.35 11.26 0.57
C LEU A 8 -7.67 9.88 0.46
N ASN A 9 -7.20 9.51 -0.74
CA ASN A 9 -6.43 8.28 -0.94
C ASN A 9 -5.11 8.26 -0.16
N LEU A 10 -4.45 9.42 -0.03
CA LEU A 10 -3.25 9.56 0.79
C LEU A 10 -3.55 9.30 2.27
N ILE A 11 -4.64 9.88 2.78
CA ILE A 11 -5.09 9.67 4.17
C ILE A 11 -5.37 8.19 4.41
N PHE A 12 -6.11 7.53 3.51
CA PHE A 12 -6.34 6.09 3.62
C PHE A 12 -5.05 5.28 3.56
N CYS A 13 -4.07 5.63 2.72
CA CYS A 13 -2.76 4.97 2.72
C CYS A 13 -2.09 5.07 4.09
N ILE A 14 -2.07 6.25 4.70
CA ILE A 14 -1.44 6.46 6.01
C ILE A 14 -2.15 5.62 7.09
N ILE A 15 -3.48 5.59 7.09
CA ILE A 15 -4.26 4.79 8.05
C ILE A 15 -3.96 3.30 7.86
N ILE A 16 -3.92 2.79 6.63
CA ILE A 16 -3.67 1.38 6.34
C ILE A 16 -2.23 0.99 6.67
N VAL A 17 -1.26 1.86 6.42
CA VAL A 17 0.14 1.67 6.85
C VAL A 17 0.22 1.59 8.37
N ALA A 18 -0.45 2.50 9.09
CA ALA A 18 -0.45 2.51 10.54
C ALA A 18 -1.11 1.26 11.13
N LEU A 19 -2.25 0.83 10.57
CA LEU A 19 -2.94 -0.39 10.98
C LEU A 19 -2.11 -1.65 10.64
N GLY A 20 -1.50 -1.71 9.45
CA GLY A 20 -0.63 -2.82 9.05
C GLY A 20 0.62 -2.92 9.92
N TYR A 21 1.22 -1.79 10.29
CA TYR A 21 2.34 -1.75 11.23
C TYR A 21 1.92 -2.19 12.64
N TRP A 22 0.74 -1.78 13.10
CA TRP A 22 0.20 -2.17 14.41
C TRP A 22 -0.10 -3.67 14.48
N GLU A 23 -0.74 -4.24 13.45
CA GLU A 23 -1.01 -5.68 13.36
C GLU A 23 0.29 -6.49 13.26
N TYR A 24 1.30 -6.00 12.51
CA TYR A 24 2.62 -6.63 12.48
C TYR A 24 3.24 -6.70 13.87
N HIS A 25 3.17 -5.61 14.63
CA HIS A 25 3.73 -5.55 15.97
C HIS A 25 2.99 -6.45 16.97
N LYS A 26 1.69 -6.68 16.79
CA LYS A 26 0.87 -7.50 17.70
C LYS A 26 0.83 -8.99 17.36
N LYS A 27 0.92 -9.37 16.08
CA LYS A 27 0.65 -10.75 15.63
C LYS A 27 1.78 -11.37 14.81
N GLU A 28 2.90 -10.68 14.62
CA GLU A 28 3.99 -11.10 13.72
C GLU A 28 3.49 -11.48 12.31
N SER A 29 2.34 -10.91 11.93
CA SER A 29 1.66 -11.28 10.69
C SER A 29 2.42 -10.66 9.53
N LEU A 30 3.20 -11.48 8.82
CA LEU A 30 3.91 -11.10 7.60
C LEU A 30 2.99 -10.44 6.56
N ILE A 31 1.70 -10.75 6.62
CA ILE A 31 0.65 -10.18 5.77
C ILE A 31 0.48 -8.69 6.06
N ALA A 32 0.36 -8.32 7.33
CA ALA A 32 0.18 -6.93 7.75
C ALA A 32 1.39 -6.07 7.35
N LEU A 33 2.59 -6.66 7.40
CA LEU A 33 3.82 -6.02 6.93
C LEU A 33 3.83 -5.82 5.40
N TYR A 34 3.41 -6.82 4.62
CA TYR A 34 3.28 -6.68 3.17
C TYR A 34 2.24 -5.63 2.77
N ILE A 35 1.09 -5.58 3.47
CA ILE A 35 0.06 -4.57 3.26
C ILE A 35 0.60 -3.18 3.60
N ALA A 36 1.28 -3.02 4.74
CA ALA A 36 1.88 -1.75 5.13
C ALA A 36 2.94 -1.26 4.13
N ILE A 37 3.82 -2.14 3.64
CA ILE A 37 4.81 -1.77 2.61
C ILE A 37 4.12 -1.33 1.32
N THR A 38 3.10 -2.07 0.89
CA THR A 38 2.38 -1.78 -0.34
C THR A 38 1.66 -0.44 -0.30
N PHE A 39 0.93 -0.19 0.79
CA PHE A 39 0.24 1.09 1.01
C PHE A 39 1.22 2.23 1.28
N GLY A 40 2.39 1.94 1.84
CA GLY A 40 3.48 2.91 1.97
C GLY A 40 4.02 3.36 0.61
N LEU A 41 4.28 2.42 -0.30
CA LEU A 41 4.66 2.74 -1.69
C LEU A 41 3.56 3.52 -2.41
N PHE A 42 2.31 3.13 -2.22
CA PHE A 42 1.15 3.83 -2.77
C PHE A 42 1.06 5.28 -2.25
N GLY A 43 1.30 5.47 -0.95
CA GLY A 43 1.34 6.78 -0.31
C GLY A 43 2.45 7.65 -0.88
N ILE A 44 3.67 7.12 -1.05
CA ILE A 44 4.79 7.85 -1.66
C ILE A 44 4.47 8.26 -3.09
N ALA A 45 3.85 7.37 -3.88
CA ALA A 45 3.41 7.72 -5.23
C ALA A 45 2.42 8.88 -5.21
N HIS A 46 1.42 8.85 -4.31
CA HIS A 46 0.44 9.94 -4.17
C HIS A 46 1.06 11.23 -3.64
N LEU A 47 2.05 11.17 -2.75
CA LEU A 47 2.84 12.35 -2.34
C LEU A 47 3.54 12.98 -3.54
N GLY A 48 4.14 12.18 -4.42
CA GLY A 48 4.72 12.66 -5.68
C GLY A 48 3.71 13.42 -6.54
N ILE A 49 2.48 12.90 -6.67
CA ILE A 49 1.41 13.58 -7.41
C ILE A 49 1.06 14.93 -6.76
N ILE A 50 0.95 14.97 -5.42
CA ILE A 50 0.63 16.20 -4.67
C ILE A 50 1.75 17.24 -4.80
N LEU A 51 3.02 16.80 -4.85
CA LEU A 51 4.19 17.66 -5.07
C LEU A 51 4.31 18.20 -6.51
N GLY A 52 3.36 17.86 -7.40
CA GLY A 52 3.31 18.38 -8.77
C GLY A 52 3.85 17.44 -9.84
N VAL A 53 4.16 16.18 -9.50
CA VAL A 53 4.47 15.16 -10.51
C VAL A 53 3.17 14.78 -11.23
N ASN A 54 3.18 14.81 -12.57
CA ASN A 54 2.00 14.41 -13.35
C ASN A 54 1.51 13.01 -12.94
N SER A 55 0.22 12.87 -12.65
CA SER A 55 -0.41 11.59 -12.34
C SER A 55 -0.35 10.60 -13.51
N SER A 56 -0.26 11.11 -14.73
CA SER A 56 -0.02 10.37 -15.98
C SER A 56 1.46 10.04 -16.24
N ASN A 57 2.35 10.37 -15.31
CA ASN A 57 3.74 9.99 -15.42
C ASN A 57 3.88 8.47 -15.33
N ILE A 58 4.57 7.87 -16.30
CA ILE A 58 4.87 6.44 -16.35
C ILE A 58 5.46 5.94 -15.03
N PHE A 59 6.26 6.76 -14.33
CA PHE A 59 6.80 6.42 -13.01
C PHE A 59 5.70 6.13 -11.96
N ILE A 60 4.69 6.99 -11.87
CA ILE A 60 3.56 6.83 -10.93
C ILE A 60 2.75 5.58 -11.30
N LEU A 61 2.49 5.39 -12.60
CA LEU A 61 1.72 4.26 -13.10
C LEU A 61 2.44 2.93 -12.82
N THR A 62 3.76 2.87 -13.04
CA THR A 62 4.57 1.70 -12.75
C THR A 62 4.58 1.37 -11.25
N ILE A 63 4.79 2.36 -10.37
CA ILE A 63 4.74 2.14 -8.92
C ILE A 63 3.36 1.62 -8.50
N ARG A 64 2.29 2.18 -9.06
CA ARG A 64 0.92 1.76 -8.78
C ARG A 64 0.67 0.30 -9.19
N SER A 65 1.11 -0.08 -10.40
CA SER A 65 1.01 -1.45 -10.91
C SER A 65 1.83 -2.44 -10.09
N ILE A 66 3.06 -2.09 -9.71
CA ILE A 66 3.90 -2.93 -8.83
C ILE A 66 3.21 -3.08 -7.48
N ALA A 67 2.69 -2.01 -6.90
CA ALA A 67 2.03 -2.09 -5.61
C ALA A 67 0.74 -2.94 -5.67
N TYR A 68 -0.05 -2.88 -6.74
CA TYR A 68 -1.14 -3.83 -6.94
C TYR A 68 -0.65 -5.28 -7.07
N LEU A 69 0.44 -5.53 -7.79
CA LEU A 69 1.03 -6.88 -7.86
C LEU A 69 1.48 -7.38 -6.48
N VAL A 70 2.07 -6.50 -5.65
CA VAL A 70 2.50 -6.85 -4.28
C VAL A 70 1.28 -7.15 -3.39
N ILE A 71 0.19 -6.36 -3.46
CA ILE A 71 -1.03 -6.64 -2.67
C ILE A 71 -1.68 -7.95 -3.13
N ILE A 72 -1.76 -8.19 -4.45
CA ILE A 72 -2.34 -9.40 -5.03
C ILE A 72 -1.50 -10.61 -4.60
N TYR A 73 -0.18 -10.53 -4.67
CA TYR A 73 0.71 -11.60 -4.22
C TYR A 73 0.58 -11.85 -2.72
N ALA A 74 0.53 -10.81 -1.89
CA ALA A 74 0.34 -10.92 -0.45
C ALA A 74 -1.00 -11.60 -0.11
N LEU A 75 -2.08 -11.19 -0.78
CA LEU A 75 -3.41 -11.79 -0.61
C LEU A 75 -3.50 -13.20 -1.17
N TYR A 76 -2.90 -13.47 -2.32
CA TYR A 76 -2.86 -14.80 -2.93
C TYR A 76 -2.09 -15.77 -2.04
N LYS A 77 -0.93 -15.36 -1.52
CA LYS A 77 -0.14 -16.14 -0.56
C LYS A 77 -0.90 -16.38 0.76
N THR A 78 -1.73 -15.42 1.16
CA THR A 78 -2.66 -15.57 2.30
C THR A 78 -3.76 -16.59 1.99
N ALA A 79 -4.40 -16.48 0.82
CA ALA A 79 -5.57 -17.26 0.42
C ALA A 79 -5.24 -18.71 0.03
N VAL A 80 -4.09 -18.95 -0.62
CA VAL A 80 -3.63 -20.28 -1.06
C VAL A 80 -3.04 -21.09 0.11
N GLY A 81 -2.82 -20.45 1.26
CA GLY A 81 -2.46 -21.12 2.49
C GLY A 81 -0.96 -21.15 2.71
N HIS A 82 -0.52 -20.56 3.84
CA HIS A 82 0.14 -21.29 4.91
C HIS A 82 0.36 -20.35 6.13
N TRP A 83 -0.71 -19.95 6.82
CA TRP A 83 -0.62 -19.44 8.20
C TRP A 83 -1.80 -19.94 9.04
N SER A 84 -1.96 -21.26 9.06
CA SER A 84 -2.48 -21.97 10.22
C SER A 84 -1.28 -22.60 10.92
N ASN A 85 -0.65 -21.86 11.83
CA ASN A 85 0.04 -22.41 13.01
C ASN A 85 0.59 -21.27 13.89
N LYS A 86 -0.29 -20.65 14.66
CA LYS A 86 -0.26 -20.68 16.14
C LYS A 86 -1.40 -19.84 16.70
#